data_AF-U2Y9R8-F1
#
_entry.id   AF-U2Y9R8-F1
#
_cell.length_a   1.000
_cell.length_b   1.000
_cell.length_c   1.000
_cell.angle_alpha   90.00
_cell.angle_beta   90.00
_cell.angle_gamma   90.00
#
_symmetry.space_group_name_H-M   'P 1'
#
loop_
_entity.id
_entity.type
_entity.pdbx_description
1 polymer ?
#
loop_
_entity_poly.entity_id
_entity_poly.type
_entity_poly.pdbx_seq_one_letter_code
_entity_poly.pdbx_strand_id
1 'polypeptide(L)'
;MEMEWQEVRSLYPNQFVKLQVLKSHLEGDQEIIEEVAVIGTVSDKDATRELLQSKGNQLVYHTSHKEIVLKVRGAIGLRGKFHYAD
;
A
#
# COMPACT_ATOMS: atom_id res chain seq x y z
N MET A 1 1.88 -4.07 -15.38
CA MET A 1 0.61 -4.66 -15.83
C MET A 1 -0.48 -4.10 -14.94
N GLU A 2 -1.41 -3.35 -15.50
CA GLU A 2 -2.56 -2.74 -14.81
C GLU A 2 -3.70 -3.76 -14.73
N MET A 3 -4.31 -3.90 -13.56
CA MET A 3 -5.36 -4.88 -13.27
C MET A 3 -6.09 -4.55 -11.97
N GLU A 4 -7.27 -5.13 -11.78
CA GLU A 4 -7.97 -5.07 -10.49
C GLU A 4 -7.26 -5.91 -9.42
N TRP A 5 -7.40 -5.52 -8.15
CA TRP A 5 -6.81 -6.27 -7.03
C TRP A 5 -7.21 -7.76 -7.02
N GLN A 6 -8.42 -8.08 -7.48
CA GLN A 6 -8.97 -9.44 -7.46
C GLN A 6 -8.24 -10.34 -8.46
N GLU A 7 -7.79 -9.77 -9.56
CA GLU A 7 -6.98 -10.46 -10.57
C GLU A 7 -5.57 -10.69 -10.05
N VAL A 8 -4.96 -9.71 -9.38
CA VAL A 8 -3.64 -9.86 -8.72
C VAL A 8 -3.64 -11.05 -7.78
N ARG A 9 -4.69 -11.18 -6.96
CA ARG A 9 -4.82 -12.30 -6.01
C ARG A 9 -4.90 -13.66 -6.69
N SER A 10 -5.50 -13.70 -7.89
CA SER A 10 -5.62 -14.92 -8.69
C SER A 10 -4.30 -15.30 -9.36
N LEU A 11 -3.53 -14.31 -9.82
CA LEU A 11 -2.22 -14.52 -10.46
C LEU A 11 -1.11 -14.82 -9.44
N TYR A 12 -1.17 -14.22 -8.25
CA TYR A 12 -0.15 -14.32 -7.21
C TYR A 12 -0.75 -14.78 -5.88
N PRO A 13 -1.30 -16.00 -5.78
CA PRO A 13 -1.99 -16.45 -4.58
C PRO A 13 -1.03 -16.59 -3.38
N ASN A 14 -1.52 -16.21 -2.19
CA ASN A 14 -0.87 -16.39 -0.88
C ASN A 14 0.61 -15.95 -0.81
N GLN A 15 0.90 -14.75 -1.29
CA GLN A 15 2.25 -14.17 -1.20
C GLN A 15 2.21 -12.65 -1.10
N PHE A 16 3.34 -12.05 -0.75
CA PHE A 16 3.51 -10.60 -0.82
C PHE A 16 3.80 -10.16 -2.25
N VAL A 17 3.17 -9.05 -2.65
CA VAL A 17 3.43 -8.38 -3.91
C VAL A 17 3.70 -6.91 -3.66
N LYS A 18 4.65 -6.36 -4.42
CA LYS A 18 4.87 -4.93 -4.52
C LYS A 18 4.04 -4.40 -5.66
N LEU A 19 3.27 -3.37 -5.37
CA LEU A 19 2.33 -2.78 -6.32
C LEU A 19 2.36 -1.25 -6.26
N GLN A 20 1.92 -0.67 -7.36
CA GLN A 20 1.69 0.75 -7.54
C GLN A 20 0.17 0.97 -7.56
N VAL A 21 -0.34 1.81 -6.66
CA VAL A 21 -1.75 2.23 -6.67
C VAL A 21 -1.99 3.10 -7.91
N LEU A 22 -2.99 2.73 -8.71
CA LEU A 22 -3.43 3.49 -9.88
C LEU A 22 -4.73 4.21 -9.59
N LYS A 23 -5.67 3.53 -8.93
CA LYS A 23 -6.99 4.07 -8.60
C LYS A 23 -7.47 3.57 -7.25
N SER A 24 -8.05 4.50 -6.51
CA SER A 24 -8.65 4.27 -5.21
C SER A 24 -9.88 5.17 -5.06
N HIS A 25 -10.77 4.80 -4.14
CA HIS A 25 -11.85 5.66 -3.70
C HIS A 25 -11.82 5.81 -2.18
N LEU A 26 -12.36 6.93 -1.70
CA LEU A 26 -12.46 7.20 -0.27
C LEU A 26 -13.86 6.78 0.22
N GLU A 27 -13.86 5.94 1.25
CA GLU A 27 -15.06 5.59 2.01
C GLU A 27 -14.85 6.00 3.48
N GLY A 28 -15.34 7.19 3.83
CA GLY A 28 -15.16 7.75 5.17
C GLY A 28 -13.71 8.13 5.48
N ASP A 29 -13.09 7.46 6.45
CA ASP A 29 -11.69 7.62 6.84
C ASP A 29 -10.77 6.53 6.23
N GLN A 30 -11.27 5.82 5.22
CA GLN A 30 -10.59 4.72 4.56
C GLN A 30 -10.44 5.00 3.08
N GLU A 31 -9.27 4.64 2.55
CA GLU A 31 -8.98 4.61 1.13
C GLU A 31 -8.96 3.15 0.68
N ILE A 32 -9.86 2.81 -0.23
CA ILE A 32 -10.02 1.47 -0.77
C ILE A 32 -9.38 1.45 -2.16
N ILE A 33 -8.44 0.53 -2.36
CA ILE A 33 -7.72 0.41 -3.63
C ILE A 33 -8.48 -0.54 -4.56
N GLU A 34 -8.76 -0.06 -5.78
CA GLU A 34 -9.46 -0.84 -6.81
C GLU A 34 -8.46 -1.42 -7.82
N GLU A 35 -7.66 -0.54 -8.42
CA GLU A 35 -6.80 -0.85 -9.56
C GLU A 35 -5.33 -0.60 -9.19
N VAL A 36 -4.49 -1.56 -9.58
CA VAL A 36 -3.07 -1.57 -9.24
C VAL A 36 -2.22 -2.02 -10.42
N ALA A 37 -0.98 -1.55 -10.44
CA ALA A 37 0.07 -2.11 -11.27
C ALA A 37 1.00 -2.98 -10.45
N VAL A 38 1.09 -4.27 -10.76
CA VAL A 38 2.05 -5.17 -10.11
C VAL A 38 3.46 -4.85 -10.59
N ILE A 39 4.37 -4.57 -9.65
CA ILE A 39 5.79 -4.33 -9.89
C ILE A 39 6.56 -5.66 -9.79
N GLY A 40 6.23 -6.50 -8.80
CA GLY A 40 6.85 -7.80 -8.60
C GLY A 40 6.40 -8.49 -7.33
N THR A 41 6.80 -9.75 -7.16
CA THR A 41 6.59 -10.52 -5.92
C THR A 41 7.68 -10.19 -4.91
N VAL A 42 7.35 -10.33 -3.62
CA VAL A 42 8.25 -10.05 -2.50
C VAL A 42 8.25 -11.27 -1.57
N SER A 43 9.43 -11.66 -1.09
CA SER A 43 9.52 -12.74 -0.11
C SER A 43 9.00 -12.29 1.26
N ASP A 44 8.46 -13.19 2.07
CA ASP A 44 8.03 -12.87 3.45
C ASP A 44 9.13 -12.22 4.29
N LYS A 45 10.39 -12.65 4.10
CA LYS A 45 11.54 -12.11 4.83
C LYS A 45 11.84 -10.65 4.45
N ASP A 46 11.53 -10.28 3.22
CA ASP A 46 11.81 -8.95 2.66
C ASP A 46 10.60 -8.02 2.70
N ALA A 47 9.39 -8.53 2.93
CA ALA A 47 8.14 -7.78 2.84
C ALA A 47 8.15 -6.51 3.69
N THR A 48 8.58 -6.60 4.95
CA THR A 48 8.69 -5.42 5.83
C THR A 48 9.73 -4.42 5.34
N ARG A 49 10.89 -4.89 4.89
CA ARG A 49 11.96 -4.02 4.39
C ARG A 49 11.51 -3.28 3.13
N GLU A 50 10.90 -3.99 2.20
CA GLU A 50 10.42 -3.45 0.93
C GLU A 50 9.25 -2.47 1.15
N LEU A 51 8.36 -2.76 2.12
CA LEU A 51 7.30 -1.84 2.53
C LEU A 51 7.88 -0.53 3.05
N LEU A 52 8.89 -0.57 3.92
CA LEU A 52 9.53 0.62 4.49
C LEU A 52 10.29 1.45 3.44
N GLN A 53 10.77 0.81 2.37
CA GLN A 53 11.46 1.47 1.27
C GLN A 53 10.49 1.99 0.19
N SER A 54 9.23 1.57 0.22
CA SER A 54 8.21 2.01 -0.74
C SER A 54 7.87 3.48 -0.50
N LYS A 55 7.77 4.24 -1.59
CA LYS A 55 7.53 5.69 -1.57
C LYS A 55 6.35 6.05 -2.45
N GLY A 56 5.69 7.17 -2.11
CA GLY A 56 4.54 7.67 -2.84
C GLY A 56 3.40 6.66 -2.84
N ASN A 57 2.92 6.30 -4.02
CA ASN A 57 1.78 5.40 -4.21
C ASN A 57 2.19 3.92 -4.33
N GLN A 58 3.41 3.56 -3.92
CA GLN A 58 3.85 2.16 -3.87
C GLN A 58 3.58 1.55 -2.51
N LEU A 59 3.17 0.28 -2.50
CA LEU A 59 2.99 -0.48 -1.27
C LEU A 59 3.30 -1.97 -1.49
N VAL A 60 3.56 -2.65 -0.38
CA VAL A 60 3.72 -4.11 -0.34
C VAL A 60 2.54 -4.67 0.44
N TYR A 61 1.83 -5.63 -0.16
CA TYR A 61 0.62 -6.20 0.43
C TYR A 61 0.53 -7.70 0.18
N HIS A 62 -0.17 -8.39 1.08
CA HIS A 62 -0.34 -9.84 0.99
C HIS A 62 -1.65 -10.18 0.27
N THR A 63 -1.60 -11.06 -0.73
CA THR A 63 -2.76 -11.40 -1.58
C THR A 63 -3.81 -12.29 -0.89
N SER A 64 -3.57 -12.71 0.36
CA SER A 64 -4.62 -13.36 1.17
C SER A 64 -5.76 -12.40 1.54
N HIS A 65 -5.51 -11.09 1.56
CA HIS A 65 -6.52 -10.09 1.89
C HIS A 65 -7.45 -9.85 0.70
N LYS A 66 -8.77 -9.86 0.96
CA LYS A 66 -9.77 -9.65 -0.09
C LYS A 66 -9.73 -8.25 -0.67
N GLU A 67 -9.36 -7.27 0.14
CA GLU A 67 -9.35 -5.84 -0.20
C GLU A 67 -8.11 -5.19 0.40
N ILE A 68 -7.65 -4.10 -0.24
CA ILE A 68 -6.62 -3.23 0.31
C ILE A 68 -7.33 -2.00 0.88
N VAL A 69 -7.32 -1.89 2.21
CA VAL A 69 -7.95 -0.79 2.93
C VAL A 69 -6.87 -0.03 3.68
N LEU A 70 -6.62 1.20 3.23
CA LEU A 70 -5.66 2.10 3.87
C LEU A 70 -6.41 3.08 4.76
N LYS A 71 -6.07 3.14 6.04
CA LYS A 71 -6.67 4.11 6.95
C LYS A 71 -6.05 5.48 6.72
N VAL A 72 -6.85 6.44 6.25
CA VAL A 72 -6.45 7.83 6.08
C VAL A 72 -6.37 8.46 7.46
N ARG A 73 -5.15 8.65 7.97
CA ARG A 73 -4.96 9.44 9.18
C ARG A 73 -5.01 10.91 8.79
N GLY A 74 -6.08 11.60 9.18
CA GLY A 74 -6.13 13.06 9.14
C GLY A 74 -4.90 13.65 9.82
N ALA A 75 -4.42 14.79 9.32
CA ALA A 75 -3.22 15.45 9.83
C ALA A 75 -3.27 15.50 11.36
N ILE A 76 -2.51 14.62 12.02
CA ILE A 76 -2.27 14.76 13.45
C ILE A 76 -1.60 16.11 13.55
N GLY A 77 -2.30 17.09 14.15
CA GLY A 77 -1.73 18.37 14.51
C GLY A 77 -0.61 18.13 15.52
N LEU A 78 0.54 17.68 15.03
CA LEU A 78 1.76 17.57 15.80
C LEU A 78 2.23 18.99 16.05
N ARG A 79 1.63 19.65 17.05
CA ARG A 79 2.22 20.82 17.73
C ARG A 79 3.39 20.33 18.59
N GLY A 80 4.39 19.73 17.96
CA GLY A 80 5.73 19.63 18.51
C GLY A 80 6.48 20.85 18.03
N LYS A 81 7.01 21.67 18.95
CA LYS A 81 8.01 22.68 18.58
C LYS A 81 9.23 21.92 18.03
N PHE A 82 9.31 21.78 16.71
CA PHE A 82 10.56 21.44 16.06
C PHE A 82 11.44 22.70 16.15
N HIS A 83 12.37 22.70 17.10
CA HIS A 83 13.53 23.59 16.99
C HIS A 83 14.31 23.10 15.77
N TYR A 84 14.28 23.87 14.69
CA TYR A 84 15.36 23.82 13.72
C TYR A 84 16.59 24.36 14.46
N ALA A 85 17.61 23.52 14.62
CA ALA A 85 18.90 24.00 15.09
C ALA A 85 19.53 24.85 13.98
N ASP A 86 20.05 26.01 14.39
CA ASP A 86 20.64 27.10 13.60
C ASP A 86 21.59 26.62 12.48
#